data_AF-C9ZNU0-F1
#
_entry.id   AF-C9ZNU0-F1
#
_cell.length_a   1.000
_cell.length_b   1.000
_cell.length_c   1.000
_cell.angle_alpha   90.00
_cell.angle_beta   90.00
_cell.angle_gamma   90.00
#
_symmetry.space_group_name_H-M   'P 1'
#
loop_
_entity.id
_entity.type
_entity.pdbx_description
1 polymer ?
#
loop_
_entity_poly.entity_id
_entity_poly.type
_entity_poly.pdbx_seq_one_letter_code
_entity_poly.pdbx_strand_id
1 'polypeptide(L)'
;MRQCVVRRYKMPKNMGVAPRFDTWNEKYEPWEHMKRMGRLVGTGFYIPPEWYNHFRMFPPINHNFQQEKTLNPHNASEPTQDDTSTLSPERVALRDELARKSRLVASEGMRYYNIFWVRKPLDTMEKEYYELKRRGVDHGEAIRKVLQGFYSGLAVKKRVAAIQAEEAKLTGRFITMREATVVLGVLAKLHKEQLTPHQVSLLAKEQGETTQSGAKLTAIVSRTQPHVNKEASSPATSEAVGSSTEESLSADALASMLSEDGEQSAVGTRYQVEVKETANDSVRQLREKAEDQTGFPDWYTRESPTYSGTS
;
A
#
# COMPACT_ATOMS: atom_id res chain seq x y z
N MET A 1 -88.12 2.06 3.22
CA MET A 1 -86.85 1.33 2.98
C MET A 1 -85.69 2.24 3.37
N ARG A 2 -84.91 1.92 4.41
CA ARG A 2 -83.66 2.64 4.75
C ARG A 2 -82.49 1.72 4.42
N GLN A 3 -81.72 2.07 3.40
CA GLN A 3 -80.47 1.38 3.06
C GLN A 3 -79.38 1.82 4.05
N CYS A 4 -78.92 0.91 4.91
CA CYS A 4 -77.74 1.11 5.74
C CYS A 4 -76.48 0.94 4.87
N VAL A 5 -75.78 2.04 4.60
CA VAL A 5 -74.48 2.03 3.92
C VAL A 5 -73.41 1.58 4.91
N VAL A 6 -72.93 0.34 4.75
CA VAL A 6 -71.82 -0.20 5.54
C VAL A 6 -70.51 0.44 5.05
N ARG A 7 -70.03 1.48 5.75
CA ARG A 7 -68.68 2.02 5.56
C ARG A 7 -67.65 0.97 5.98
N ARG A 8 -66.98 0.34 5.02
CA ARG A 8 -65.88 -0.60 5.28
C ARG A 8 -64.66 0.18 5.79
N TYR A 9 -64.33 0.02 7.07
CA TYR A 9 -63.14 0.63 7.67
C TYR A 9 -61.88 -0.14 7.21
N LYS A 10 -60.97 0.52 6.51
CA LYS A 10 -59.71 -0.08 6.04
C LYS A 10 -58.82 -0.35 7.25
N MET A 11 -58.54 -1.61 7.54
CA MET A 11 -57.55 -2.01 8.54
C MET A 11 -56.21 -2.41 7.88
N PRO A 12 -55.08 -2.27 8.61
CA PRO A 12 -53.81 -2.83 8.17
C PRO A 12 -53.91 -4.35 7.97
N LYS A 13 -53.19 -4.88 6.98
CA LYS A 13 -53.31 -6.28 6.51
C LYS A 13 -53.10 -7.32 7.61
N ASN A 14 -52.17 -7.09 8.54
CA ASN A 14 -51.73 -8.08 9.52
C ASN A 14 -52.27 -7.83 10.94
N MET A 15 -53.29 -6.99 11.12
CA MET A 15 -53.83 -6.69 12.45
C MET A 15 -54.32 -7.92 13.21
N GLY A 16 -54.77 -8.97 12.51
CA GLY A 16 -55.24 -10.20 13.14
C GLY A 16 -54.13 -11.02 13.84
N VAL A 17 -52.88 -10.82 13.46
CA VAL A 17 -51.70 -11.51 14.04
C VAL A 17 -50.68 -10.52 14.61
N ALA A 18 -51.08 -9.26 14.82
CA ALA A 18 -50.22 -8.26 15.40
C ALA A 18 -49.85 -8.69 16.85
N PRO A 19 -48.56 -8.63 17.22
CA PRO A 19 -48.15 -8.95 18.57
C PRO A 19 -48.66 -7.91 19.55
N ARG A 20 -48.73 -8.31 20.81
CA ARG A 20 -48.94 -7.41 21.94
C ARG A 20 -47.64 -6.67 22.22
N PHE A 21 -47.46 -5.49 21.63
CA PHE A 21 -46.21 -4.73 21.72
C PHE A 21 -45.82 -4.34 23.14
N ASP A 22 -46.78 -4.29 24.05
CA ASP A 22 -46.60 -4.07 25.48
C ASP A 22 -46.10 -5.32 26.20
N THR A 23 -46.77 -6.46 26.01
CA THR A 23 -46.62 -7.63 26.88
C THR A 23 -46.07 -8.90 26.22
N TRP A 24 -45.40 -8.77 25.08
CA TRP A 24 -44.84 -9.94 24.38
C TRP A 24 -43.57 -10.48 25.05
N ASN A 25 -42.91 -9.67 25.88
CA ASN A 25 -41.61 -9.97 26.51
C ASN A 25 -41.72 -10.83 27.78
N GLU A 26 -42.77 -10.65 28.58
CA GLU A 26 -42.95 -11.24 29.92
C GLU A 26 -42.89 -12.77 29.89
N LYS A 27 -43.43 -13.37 28.82
CA LYS A 27 -43.38 -14.83 28.63
C LYS A 27 -41.95 -15.35 28.57
N TYR A 28 -41.01 -14.54 28.10
CA TYR A 28 -39.63 -14.91 27.81
C TYR A 28 -38.64 -14.39 28.86
N GLU A 29 -39.10 -13.69 29.91
CA GLU A 29 -38.21 -13.18 30.95
C GLU A 29 -37.54 -14.32 31.75
N PRO A 30 -36.21 -14.23 32.02
CA PRO A 30 -35.48 -15.27 32.75
C PRO A 30 -36.02 -15.50 34.17
N TRP A 31 -36.47 -14.43 34.84
CA TRP A 31 -37.04 -14.51 36.18
C TRP A 31 -38.34 -15.32 36.23
N GLU A 32 -39.18 -15.27 35.19
CA GLU A 32 -40.39 -16.10 35.12
C GLU A 32 -40.05 -17.59 34.96
N HIS A 33 -39.04 -17.90 34.14
CA HIS A 33 -38.56 -19.27 33.95
C HIS A 33 -37.92 -19.84 35.23
N MET A 34 -37.12 -19.03 35.93
CA MET A 34 -36.52 -19.42 37.21
C MET A 34 -37.58 -19.72 38.27
N LYS A 35 -38.59 -18.85 38.41
CA LYS A 35 -39.72 -19.09 39.34
C LYS A 35 -40.50 -20.35 38.98
N ARG A 36 -40.84 -20.52 37.69
CA ARG A 36 -41.62 -21.67 37.22
C ARG A 36 -40.85 -22.99 37.39
N MET A 37 -39.57 -23.00 37.02
CA MET A 37 -38.72 -24.17 37.15
C MET A 37 -38.46 -24.50 38.62
N GLY A 38 -38.25 -23.50 39.48
CA GLY A 38 -38.06 -23.76 40.91
C GLY A 38 -39.25 -24.39 41.59
N ARG A 39 -40.48 -23.97 41.24
CA ARG A 39 -41.69 -24.65 41.71
C ARG A 39 -41.79 -26.08 41.16
N LEU A 40 -41.42 -26.28 39.90
CA LEU A 40 -41.56 -27.56 39.20
C LEU A 40 -40.55 -28.60 39.70
N VAL A 41 -39.28 -28.23 39.86
CA VAL A 41 -38.24 -29.07 40.49
C VAL A 41 -38.55 -29.29 41.98
N GLY A 42 -39.10 -28.27 42.66
CA GLY A 42 -39.53 -28.36 44.05
C GLY A 42 -40.64 -29.38 44.31
N THR A 43 -41.31 -29.90 43.27
CA THR A 43 -42.27 -31.01 43.41
C THR A 43 -41.58 -32.36 43.69
N GLY A 44 -40.29 -32.50 43.41
CA GLY A 44 -39.54 -33.75 43.51
C GLY A 44 -39.80 -34.75 42.38
N PHE A 45 -40.77 -34.49 41.50
CA PHE A 45 -41.14 -35.37 40.37
C PHE A 45 -40.50 -34.99 39.05
N TYR A 46 -39.69 -33.93 39.02
CA TYR A 46 -38.98 -33.49 37.82
C TYR A 46 -37.50 -33.31 38.11
N ILE A 47 -36.67 -33.97 37.31
CA ILE A 47 -35.22 -33.87 37.41
C ILE A 47 -34.80 -32.48 36.91
N PRO A 48 -34.10 -31.66 37.72
CA PRO A 48 -33.72 -30.32 37.32
C PRO A 48 -32.80 -30.34 36.09
N PRO A 49 -33.04 -29.49 35.09
CA PRO A 49 -32.12 -29.33 33.99
C PRO A 49 -30.85 -28.60 34.44
N GLU A 50 -29.75 -28.82 33.73
CA GLU A 50 -28.43 -28.34 34.13
C GLU A 50 -28.37 -26.81 34.29
N TRP A 51 -29.01 -26.08 33.38
CA TRP A 51 -29.07 -24.61 33.48
C TRP A 51 -29.74 -24.14 34.78
N TYR A 52 -30.77 -24.85 35.27
CA TYR A 52 -31.45 -24.46 36.50
C TYR A 52 -30.55 -24.63 37.72
N ASN A 53 -29.77 -25.72 37.78
CA ASN A 53 -28.80 -25.92 38.86
C ASN A 53 -27.70 -24.84 38.85
N HIS A 54 -27.23 -24.43 37.66
CA HIS A 54 -26.27 -23.34 37.51
C HIS A 54 -26.86 -21.98 37.95
N PHE A 55 -28.01 -21.59 37.41
CA PHE A 55 -28.66 -20.30 37.71
C PHE A 55 -29.29 -20.25 39.10
N ARG A 56 -29.47 -21.39 39.78
CA ARG A 56 -29.84 -21.42 41.20
C ARG A 56 -28.74 -20.83 42.08
N MET A 57 -27.47 -21.08 41.73
CA MET A 57 -26.32 -20.52 42.45
C MET A 57 -25.97 -19.11 41.96
N PHE A 58 -26.16 -18.85 40.67
CA PHE A 58 -25.95 -17.53 40.04
C PHE A 58 -27.25 -17.01 39.45
N PRO A 59 -28.15 -16.40 40.26
CA PRO A 59 -29.40 -15.87 39.74
C PRO A 59 -29.15 -14.72 38.74
N PRO A 60 -30.07 -14.50 37.78
CA PRO A 60 -30.00 -13.37 36.85
C PRO A 60 -29.97 -12.00 37.56
N ILE A 61 -29.62 -10.95 36.82
CA ILE A 61 -29.55 -9.58 37.35
C ILE A 61 -30.95 -9.08 37.77
N ASN A 62 -31.02 -8.40 38.92
CA ASN A 62 -32.29 -7.95 39.52
C ASN A 62 -32.91 -6.73 38.82
N HIS A 63 -32.12 -5.69 38.55
CA HIS A 63 -32.63 -4.36 38.13
C HIS A 63 -32.63 -4.12 36.62
N ASN A 64 -32.65 -5.20 35.84
CA ASN A 64 -32.77 -5.10 34.38
C ASN A 64 -34.25 -5.17 33.98
N PHE A 65 -34.86 -4.00 33.78
CA PHE A 65 -36.26 -3.87 33.36
C PHE A 65 -36.36 -3.42 31.92
N GLN A 66 -37.24 -4.07 31.16
CA GLN A 66 -37.52 -3.75 29.77
C GLN A 66 -38.07 -2.32 29.59
N GLN A 67 -37.80 -1.74 28.43
CA GLN A 67 -38.29 -0.41 28.07
C GLN A 67 -39.82 -0.39 28.00
N GLU A 68 -40.47 -1.49 27.61
CA GLU A 68 -41.93 -1.61 27.55
C GLU A 68 -42.60 -1.44 28.92
N LYS A 69 -41.90 -1.77 30.02
CA LYS A 69 -42.41 -1.61 31.40
C LYS A 69 -42.10 -0.24 31.99
N THR A 70 -40.91 0.31 31.73
CA THR A 70 -40.41 1.53 32.38
C THR A 70 -40.64 2.79 31.53
N LEU A 71 -40.91 2.65 30.24
CA LEU A 71 -41.17 3.71 29.26
C LEU A 71 -40.12 4.84 29.25
N ASN A 72 -38.88 4.54 29.62
CA ASN A 72 -37.78 5.50 29.67
C ASN A 72 -36.66 5.10 28.69
N PRO A 73 -36.47 5.84 27.58
CA PRO A 73 -35.41 5.55 26.62
C PRO A 73 -33.99 5.87 27.13
N HIS A 74 -33.84 6.68 28.19
CA HIS A 74 -32.53 7.02 28.76
C HIS A 74 -32.08 6.05 29.86
N ASN A 75 -32.93 5.07 30.20
CA ASN A 75 -32.57 4.08 31.19
C ASN A 75 -31.64 3.05 30.56
N ALA A 76 -30.37 3.04 30.97
CA ALA A 76 -29.44 1.96 30.67
C ALA A 76 -29.81 0.71 31.48
N SER A 77 -30.81 -0.04 31.00
CA SER A 77 -31.41 -1.17 31.74
C SER A 77 -30.49 -2.39 31.85
N GLU A 78 -29.65 -2.61 30.84
CA GLU A 78 -28.82 -3.80 30.71
C GLU A 78 -27.33 -3.44 30.88
N PRO A 79 -26.63 -3.95 31.91
CA PRO A 79 -25.21 -3.63 32.09
C PRO A 79 -24.31 -4.22 31.00
N THR A 80 -24.80 -5.23 30.27
CA THR A 80 -24.06 -5.90 29.19
C THR A 80 -24.11 -5.13 27.86
N GLN A 81 -25.24 -4.45 27.59
CA GLN A 81 -25.52 -3.78 26.31
C GLN A 81 -25.39 -2.26 26.41
N ASP A 82 -24.94 -1.74 27.55
CA ASP A 82 -24.69 -0.32 27.72
C ASP A 82 -23.54 0.14 26.82
N ASP A 83 -23.87 0.99 25.86
CA ASP A 83 -22.96 1.59 24.89
C ASP A 83 -22.65 3.06 25.21
N THR A 84 -22.93 3.50 26.44
CA THR A 84 -22.64 4.87 26.89
C THR A 84 -21.16 5.21 26.71
N SER A 85 -20.90 6.27 25.94
CA SER A 85 -19.55 6.76 25.70
C SER A 85 -18.89 7.22 27.00
N THR A 86 -17.79 6.57 27.38
CA THR A 86 -17.00 6.94 28.58
C THR A 86 -16.24 8.25 28.44
N LEU A 87 -16.09 8.75 27.21
CA LEU A 87 -15.38 9.99 26.92
C LEU A 87 -16.30 11.19 27.08
N SER A 88 -15.89 12.13 27.95
CA SER A 88 -16.58 13.41 28.11
C SER A 88 -16.53 14.23 26.81
N PRO A 89 -17.48 15.15 26.57
CA PRO A 89 -17.52 15.92 25.33
C PRO A 89 -16.26 16.77 25.11
N GLU A 90 -15.61 17.24 26.18
CA GLU A 90 -14.34 17.99 26.10
C GLU A 90 -13.20 17.08 25.62
N ARG A 91 -13.16 15.84 26.11
CA ARG A 91 -12.17 14.84 25.69
C ARG A 91 -12.41 14.42 24.24
N VAL A 92 -13.68 14.26 23.85
CA VAL A 92 -14.05 13.96 22.47
C VAL A 92 -13.58 15.08 21.55
N ALA A 93 -13.87 16.34 21.89
CA ALA A 93 -13.44 17.50 21.10
C ALA A 93 -11.91 17.60 21.00
N LEU A 94 -11.19 17.42 22.12
CA LEU A 94 -9.73 17.43 22.14
C LEU A 94 -9.12 16.34 21.25
N ARG A 95 -9.61 15.11 21.37
CA ARG A 95 -9.10 13.97 20.61
C ARG A 95 -9.45 14.10 19.13
N ASP A 96 -10.65 14.59 18.81
CA ASP A 96 -11.06 14.90 17.44
C ASP A 96 -10.17 15.99 16.83
N GLU A 97 -9.86 17.06 17.57
CA GLU A 97 -8.97 18.11 17.10
C GLU A 97 -7.54 17.59 16.84
N LEU A 98 -6.97 16.82 17.77
CA LEU A 98 -5.64 16.19 17.60
C LEU A 98 -5.62 15.23 16.41
N ALA A 99 -6.68 14.43 16.26
CA ALA A 99 -6.84 13.47 15.17
C ALA A 99 -6.97 14.17 13.81
N ARG A 100 -7.76 15.26 13.73
CA ARG A 100 -7.92 16.05 12.50
C ARG A 100 -6.63 16.77 12.11
N LYS A 101 -5.91 17.33 13.08
CA LYS A 101 -4.60 17.97 12.83
C LYS A 101 -3.53 16.97 12.39
N SER A 102 -3.64 15.71 12.79
CA SER A 102 -2.67 14.67 12.43
C SER A 102 -3.33 13.30 12.26
N ARG A 103 -3.71 12.96 11.03
CA ARG A 103 -4.29 11.64 10.70
C ARG A 103 -3.37 10.47 11.07
N LEU A 104 -2.05 10.68 11.04
CA LEU A 104 -1.07 9.68 11.47
C LEU A 104 -1.28 9.28 12.93
N VAL A 105 -1.43 10.26 13.83
CA VAL A 105 -1.70 10.03 15.26
C VAL A 105 -2.99 9.25 15.46
N ALA A 106 -4.03 9.58 14.70
CA ALA A 106 -5.33 8.89 14.78
C ALA A 106 -5.26 7.44 14.31
N SER A 107 -4.50 7.17 13.25
CA SER A 107 -4.36 5.82 12.68
C SER A 107 -3.40 4.92 13.45
N GLU A 108 -2.48 5.51 14.22
CA GLU A 108 -1.42 4.78 14.90
C GLU A 108 -1.99 4.02 16.12
N GLY A 109 -1.82 2.70 16.11
CA GLY A 109 -2.39 1.78 17.11
C GLY A 109 -3.75 1.17 16.75
N MET A 110 -4.41 1.63 15.67
CA MET A 110 -5.69 1.04 15.21
C MET A 110 -5.87 1.00 13.70
N ARG A 111 -4.78 0.95 12.91
CA ARG A 111 -4.82 1.10 11.45
C ARG A 111 -5.68 0.06 10.71
N TYR A 112 -5.71 -1.18 11.20
CA TYR A 112 -6.49 -2.27 10.60
C TYR A 112 -7.52 -2.81 11.59
N TYR A 113 -7.06 -3.15 12.78
CA TYR A 113 -7.88 -3.51 13.93
C TYR A 113 -7.37 -2.74 15.14
N ASN A 114 -8.21 -2.59 16.17
CA ASN A 114 -7.81 -1.93 17.40
C ASN A 114 -6.84 -2.81 18.20
N ILE A 115 -5.56 -2.44 18.23
CA ILE A 115 -4.56 -3.11 19.06
C ILE A 115 -4.60 -2.46 20.44
N PHE A 116 -5.37 -3.07 21.36
CA PHE A 116 -5.67 -2.47 22.65
C PHE A 116 -4.54 -2.58 23.68
N TRP A 117 -3.61 -3.53 23.54
CA TRP A 117 -2.49 -3.72 24.49
C TRP A 117 -1.29 -2.80 24.22
N VAL A 118 -1.31 -2.01 23.14
CA VAL A 118 -0.24 -1.05 22.81
C VAL A 118 -0.68 0.35 23.23
N ARG A 119 0.26 1.12 23.80
CA ARG A 119 0.05 2.54 24.07
C ARG A 119 -0.16 3.31 22.76
N LYS A 120 -1.31 3.95 22.62
CA LYS A 120 -1.62 4.74 21.43
C LYS A 120 -1.02 6.15 21.55
N PRO A 121 -0.51 6.73 20.44
CA PRO A 121 -0.01 8.10 20.45
C PRO A 121 -1.07 9.11 20.88
N LEU A 122 -2.34 8.89 20.49
CA LEU A 122 -3.44 9.78 20.87
C LEU A 122 -3.64 9.87 22.39
N ASP A 123 -3.49 8.75 23.12
CA ASP A 123 -3.60 8.72 24.58
C ASP A 123 -2.37 9.37 25.25
N THR A 124 -1.19 9.19 24.66
CA THR A 124 0.06 9.79 25.15
C THR A 124 0.03 11.31 24.98
N MET A 125 -0.41 11.78 23.80
CA MET A 125 -0.57 13.19 23.49
C MET A 125 -1.66 13.87 24.32
N GLU A 126 -2.77 13.18 24.60
CA GLU A 126 -3.80 13.69 25.51
C GLU A 126 -3.24 13.88 26.93
N LYS A 127 -2.45 12.91 27.43
CA LYS A 127 -1.77 13.02 28.73
C LYS A 127 -0.81 14.22 28.77
N GLU A 128 0.01 14.40 27.74
CA GLU A 128 0.93 15.54 27.62
C GLU A 128 0.21 16.88 27.50
N TYR A 129 -0.92 16.90 26.78
CA TYR A 129 -1.77 18.08 26.68
C TYR A 129 -2.30 18.50 28.06
N TYR A 130 -2.83 17.57 28.86
CA TYR A 130 -3.28 17.90 30.21
C TYR A 130 -2.13 18.35 31.11
N GLU A 131 -0.94 17.77 30.96
CA GLU A 131 0.25 18.23 31.68
C GLU A 131 0.63 19.67 31.31
N LEU A 132 0.51 20.07 30.04
CA LEU A 132 0.72 21.46 29.61
C LEU A 132 -0.39 22.39 30.11
N LYS A 133 -1.65 21.94 30.13
CA LYS A 133 -2.76 22.72 30.69
C LYS A 133 -2.60 22.94 32.20
N ARG A 134 -2.11 21.93 32.94
CA ARG A 134 -1.78 22.06 34.37
C ARG A 134 -0.69 23.09 34.63
N ARG A 135 0.21 23.32 33.67
CA ARG A 135 1.27 24.34 33.73
C ARG A 135 0.80 25.73 33.26
N GLY A 136 -0.48 25.90 32.93
CA GLY A 136 -1.06 27.17 32.51
C GLY A 136 -0.83 27.53 31.03
N VAL A 137 -0.39 26.59 30.19
CA VAL A 137 -0.22 26.86 28.74
C VAL A 137 -1.59 27.01 28.08
N ASP A 138 -1.70 27.94 27.12
CA ASP A 138 -2.91 28.11 26.33
C ASP A 138 -3.25 26.86 25.49
N HIS A 139 -4.52 26.67 25.18
CA HIS A 139 -5.01 25.52 24.43
C HIS A 139 -4.34 25.38 23.05
N GLY A 140 -4.26 26.47 22.28
CA GLY A 140 -3.69 26.43 20.93
C GLY A 140 -2.19 26.12 20.94
N GLU A 141 -1.46 26.70 21.88
CA GLU A 141 -0.03 26.46 22.06
C GLU A 141 0.26 25.06 22.58
N ALA A 142 -0.56 24.55 23.51
CA ALA A 142 -0.41 23.20 24.05
C ALA A 142 -0.57 22.16 22.93
N ILE A 143 -1.59 22.28 22.09
CA ILE A 143 -1.79 21.36 20.96
C ILE A 143 -0.62 21.42 19.98
N ARG A 144 -0.15 22.62 19.63
CA ARG A 144 1.00 22.77 18.72
C ARG A 144 2.25 22.11 19.28
N LYS A 145 2.53 22.31 20.58
CA LYS A 145 3.71 21.75 21.26
C LYS A 145 3.67 20.23 21.33
N VAL A 146 2.50 19.64 21.62
CA VAL A 146 2.32 18.19 21.64
C VAL A 146 2.48 17.59 20.23
N LEU A 147 1.89 18.22 19.21
CA LEU A 147 2.06 17.80 17.82
C LEU A 147 3.51 17.92 17.36
N GLN A 148 4.21 18.98 17.74
CA GLN A 148 5.63 19.17 17.45
C GLN A 148 6.48 18.06 18.08
N GLY A 149 6.17 17.67 19.33
CA GLY A 149 6.78 16.51 19.99
C GLY A 149 6.60 15.23 19.17
N PHE A 150 5.37 14.93 18.75
CA PHE A 150 5.07 13.77 17.90
C PHE A 150 5.85 13.79 16.57
N TYR A 151 5.83 14.91 15.85
CA TYR A 151 6.53 15.02 14.56
C TYR A 151 8.05 14.96 14.71
N SER A 152 8.61 15.50 15.78
CA SER A 152 10.05 15.39 16.06
C SER A 152 10.45 13.93 16.31
N GLY A 153 9.67 13.17 17.09
CA GLY A 153 9.89 11.74 17.28
C GLY A 153 9.74 10.95 15.98
N LEU A 154 8.76 11.29 15.14
CA LEU A 154 8.58 10.68 13.83
C LEU A 154 9.74 11.00 12.87
N ALA A 155 10.27 12.23 12.91
CA ALA A 155 11.42 12.63 12.10
C ALA A 155 12.68 11.84 12.49
N VAL A 156 12.91 11.62 13.79
CA VAL A 156 14.00 10.76 14.29
C VAL A 156 13.83 9.33 13.77
N LYS A 157 12.64 8.75 13.90
CA LYS A 157 12.35 7.39 13.39
C LYS A 157 12.61 7.27 11.88
N LYS A 158 12.14 8.24 11.09
CA LYS A 158 12.38 8.28 9.64
C LYS A 158 13.85 8.46 9.29
N ARG A 159 14.59 9.28 10.03
CA ARG A 159 16.02 9.49 9.82
C ARG A 159 16.81 8.22 10.09
N VAL A 160 16.51 7.50 11.18
CA VAL A 160 17.12 6.20 11.47
C VAL A 160 16.81 5.20 10.34
N ALA A 161 15.56 5.15 9.89
CA ALA A 161 15.17 4.31 8.76
C ALA A 161 15.92 4.68 7.46
N ALA A 162 16.17 5.97 7.22
CA ALA A 162 16.92 6.42 6.04
C ALA A 162 18.41 6.02 6.12
N ILE A 163 19.04 6.14 7.29
CA ILE A 163 20.43 5.71 7.52
C ILE A 163 20.55 4.19 7.29
N GLN A 164 19.65 3.42 7.90
CA GLN A 164 19.61 1.96 7.70
C GLN A 164 19.27 1.59 6.25
N ALA A 165 18.44 2.37 5.56
CA ALA A 165 18.13 2.15 4.16
C ALA A 165 19.32 2.48 3.24
N GLU A 166 20.13 3.47 3.56
CA GLU A 166 21.37 3.77 2.83
C GLU A 166 22.37 2.62 2.96
N GLU A 167 22.62 2.16 4.20
CA GLU A 167 23.44 0.98 4.46
C GLU A 167 22.91 -0.25 3.72
N ALA A 168 21.60 -0.51 3.82
CA ALA A 168 20.94 -1.63 3.15
C ALA A 168 21.09 -1.58 1.62
N LYS A 169 21.00 -0.39 0.99
CA LYS A 169 21.26 -0.24 -0.45
C LYS A 169 22.71 -0.57 -0.79
N LEU A 170 23.66 -0.09 0.01
CA LEU A 170 25.09 -0.34 -0.19
C LEU A 170 25.45 -1.82 0.00
N THR A 171 24.68 -2.59 0.78
CA THR A 171 24.87 -4.06 0.86
C THR A 171 24.56 -4.79 -0.45
N GLY A 172 23.93 -4.14 -1.43
CA GLY A 172 23.64 -4.69 -2.76
C GLY A 172 22.49 -5.69 -2.82
N ARG A 173 21.83 -5.98 -1.69
CA ARG A 173 20.72 -6.96 -1.62
C ARG A 173 19.34 -6.32 -1.53
N PHE A 174 19.26 -5.10 -1.01
CA PHE A 174 18.01 -4.37 -0.86
C PHE A 174 17.79 -3.45 -2.05
N ILE A 175 16.54 -3.41 -2.51
CA ILE A 175 16.14 -2.74 -3.75
C ILE A 175 15.25 -1.55 -3.41
N THR A 176 15.47 -0.43 -4.09
CA THR A 176 14.60 0.75 -4.05
C THR A 176 13.70 0.81 -5.28
N MET A 177 12.89 1.86 -5.38
CA MET A 177 12.00 2.02 -6.53
C MET A 177 12.76 2.09 -7.85
N ARG A 178 13.97 2.65 -7.88
CA ARG A 178 14.78 2.74 -9.13
C ARG A 178 15.08 1.34 -9.66
N GLU A 179 15.64 0.44 -8.85
CA GLU A 179 15.93 -0.92 -9.30
C GLU A 179 14.65 -1.76 -9.45
N ALA A 180 13.59 -1.48 -8.66
CA ALA A 180 12.29 -2.15 -8.82
C ALA A 180 11.64 -1.89 -10.17
N THR A 181 11.83 -0.70 -10.77
CA THR A 181 11.34 -0.45 -12.14
C THR A 181 12.00 -1.35 -13.19
N VAL A 182 13.25 -1.78 -12.96
CA VAL A 182 13.93 -2.76 -13.82
C VAL A 182 13.26 -4.12 -13.70
N VAL A 183 12.96 -4.56 -12.47
CA VAL A 183 12.23 -5.83 -12.23
C VAL A 183 10.85 -5.80 -12.89
N LEU A 184 10.09 -4.72 -12.72
CA LEU A 184 8.80 -4.55 -13.37
C LEU A 184 8.92 -4.48 -14.90
N GLY A 185 9.97 -3.84 -15.43
CA GLY A 185 10.25 -3.78 -16.85
C GLY A 185 10.55 -5.16 -17.45
N VAL A 186 11.31 -6.00 -16.74
CA VAL A 186 11.56 -7.39 -17.13
C VAL A 186 10.26 -8.19 -17.14
N LEU A 187 9.45 -8.11 -16.07
CA LEU A 187 8.15 -8.80 -16.01
C LEU A 187 7.20 -8.33 -17.12
N ALA A 188 7.17 -7.03 -17.41
CA ALA A 188 6.36 -6.48 -18.49
C ALA A 188 6.84 -6.97 -19.87
N LYS A 189 8.15 -7.07 -20.09
CA LYS A 189 8.72 -7.62 -21.34
C LYS A 189 8.36 -9.09 -21.50
N LEU A 190 8.53 -9.91 -20.46
CA LEU A 190 8.14 -11.32 -20.49
C LEU A 190 6.63 -11.49 -20.77
N HIS A 191 5.78 -10.69 -20.14
CA HIS A 191 4.33 -10.76 -20.34
C HIS A 191 3.91 -10.29 -21.74
N LYS A 192 4.51 -9.22 -22.26
CA LYS A 192 4.16 -8.65 -23.55
C LYS A 192 4.58 -9.53 -24.72
N GLU A 193 5.79 -10.08 -24.66
CA GLU A 193 6.39 -10.84 -25.76
C GLU A 193 6.21 -12.36 -25.62
N GLN A 194 5.64 -12.83 -24.49
CA GLN A 194 5.41 -14.26 -24.17
C GLN A 194 6.64 -15.15 -24.47
N LEU A 195 7.81 -14.73 -23.96
CA LEU A 195 9.08 -15.38 -24.26
C LEU A 195 9.08 -16.84 -23.82
N THR A 196 9.67 -17.69 -24.65
CA THR A 196 9.99 -19.07 -24.27
C THR A 196 11.10 -19.10 -23.21
N PRO A 197 11.16 -20.14 -22.35
CA PRO A 197 12.19 -20.24 -21.32
C PRO A 197 13.64 -20.16 -21.85
N HIS A 198 13.88 -20.63 -23.08
CA HIS A 198 15.19 -20.51 -23.72
C HIS A 198 15.53 -19.06 -24.09
N GLN A 199 14.56 -18.29 -24.62
CA GLN A 199 14.77 -16.86 -24.88
C GLN A 199 14.97 -16.08 -23.57
N VAL A 200 14.32 -16.50 -22.48
CA VAL A 200 14.55 -15.91 -21.15
C VAL A 200 15.96 -16.18 -20.65
N SER A 201 16.53 -17.38 -20.88
CA SER A 201 17.91 -17.66 -20.46
C SER A 201 18.95 -16.90 -21.28
N LEU A 202 18.70 -16.70 -22.58
CA LEU A 202 19.52 -15.83 -23.42
C LEU A 202 19.47 -14.38 -22.92
N LEU A 203 18.27 -13.85 -22.67
CA LEU A 203 18.10 -12.51 -22.09
C LEU A 203 18.81 -12.38 -20.74
N ALA A 204 18.71 -13.39 -19.86
CA ALA A 204 19.38 -13.39 -18.57
C ALA A 204 20.91 -13.35 -18.71
N LYS A 205 21.47 -14.09 -19.68
CA LYS A 205 22.91 -14.08 -19.96
C LYS A 205 23.37 -12.73 -20.50
N GLU A 206 22.68 -12.18 -21.50
CA GLU A 206 22.99 -10.87 -22.10
C GLU A 206 22.89 -9.73 -21.07
N GLN A 207 21.87 -9.75 -20.21
CA GLN A 207 21.73 -8.78 -19.14
C GLN A 207 22.80 -8.97 -18.05
N GLY A 208 23.20 -10.22 -17.77
CA GLY A 208 24.32 -10.51 -16.87
C GLY A 208 25.64 -9.94 -17.38
N GLU A 209 25.93 -10.12 -18.66
CA GLU A 209 27.08 -9.53 -19.33
C GLU A 209 27.02 -8.00 -19.29
N THR A 210 25.88 -7.41 -19.67
CA THR A 210 25.66 -5.95 -19.62
C THR A 210 25.88 -5.38 -18.22
N THR A 211 25.41 -6.08 -17.17
CA THR A 211 25.52 -5.64 -15.77
C THR A 211 26.96 -5.75 -15.25
N GLN A 212 27.73 -6.76 -15.68
CA GLN A 212 29.09 -6.94 -15.19
C GLN A 212 30.13 -6.14 -15.99
N SER A 213 30.13 -6.26 -17.31
CA SER A 213 31.17 -5.73 -18.20
C SER A 213 30.78 -4.44 -18.91
N GLY A 214 29.53 -3.98 -18.78
CA GLY A 214 29.02 -2.78 -19.44
C GLY A 214 29.90 -1.55 -19.18
N ALA A 215 30.28 -0.85 -20.24
CA ALA A 215 31.07 0.38 -20.16
C ALA A 215 30.17 1.62 -20.09
N LYS A 216 30.63 2.68 -19.41
CA LYS A 216 29.92 3.97 -19.33
C LYS A 216 29.82 4.70 -20.66
N LEU A 217 30.78 4.49 -21.57
CA LEU A 217 30.80 5.15 -22.87
C LEU A 217 30.50 4.12 -23.96
N THR A 218 29.45 4.35 -24.75
CA THR A 218 29.17 3.60 -25.97
C THR A 218 29.28 4.50 -27.18
N ALA A 219 29.92 3.98 -28.23
CA ALA A 219 30.03 4.66 -29.51
C ALA A 219 28.98 4.10 -30.46
N ILE A 220 28.12 4.97 -31.00
CA ILE A 220 27.22 4.61 -32.09
C ILE A 220 27.91 5.05 -33.38
N VAL A 221 28.22 4.09 -34.23
CA VAL A 221 28.84 4.34 -35.53
C VAL A 221 27.73 4.44 -36.56
N SER A 222 27.48 5.66 -37.05
CA SER A 222 26.58 5.89 -38.17
C SER A 222 27.38 5.96 -39.47
N ARG A 223 27.04 5.08 -40.41
CA ARG A 223 27.61 5.11 -41.78
C ARG A 223 26.84 6.15 -42.59
N THR A 224 27.51 7.24 -42.96
CA THR A 224 26.98 8.19 -43.95
C THR A 224 27.28 7.63 -45.34
N GLN A 225 26.25 7.27 -46.11
CA GLN A 225 26.41 7.07 -47.54
C GLN A 225 26.64 8.44 -48.19
N PRO A 226 27.61 8.59 -49.11
CA PRO A 226 27.72 9.81 -49.89
C PRO A 226 26.50 9.88 -50.82
N HIS A 227 25.57 10.76 -50.49
CA HIS A 227 24.55 11.19 -51.43
C HIS A 227 25.29 11.90 -52.58
N VAL A 228 25.24 11.33 -53.79
CA VAL A 228 25.68 12.03 -54.99
C VAL A 228 24.78 13.26 -55.11
N ASN A 229 25.38 14.44 -54.99
CA ASN A 229 24.74 15.73 -55.23
C ASN A 229 24.16 15.73 -56.66
N LYS A 230 22.83 15.66 -56.77
CA LYS A 230 22.11 16.35 -57.83
C LYS A 230 21.52 17.61 -57.21
N GLU A 231 22.20 18.73 -57.42
CA GLU A 231 21.64 20.04 -57.14
C GLU A 231 20.46 20.34 -58.08
N ALA A 232 19.53 21.12 -57.53
CA ALA A 232 18.48 21.91 -58.17
C ALA A 232 17.21 21.19 -58.67
N SER A 233 16.20 21.10 -57.80
CA SER A 233 15.03 22.02 -57.81
C SER A 233 13.93 21.56 -56.83
N SER A 234 13.55 22.43 -55.91
CA SER A 234 12.38 22.35 -55.01
C SER A 234 11.04 22.47 -55.79
N PRO A 235 9.85 22.51 -55.14
CA PRO A 235 9.24 21.58 -54.17
C PRO A 235 7.80 21.16 -54.59
N ALA A 236 7.13 20.36 -53.74
CA ALA A 236 5.68 20.35 -53.45
C ALA A 236 4.82 19.11 -53.83
N THR A 237 4.15 18.62 -52.78
CA THR A 237 2.74 18.18 -52.65
C THR A 237 2.24 16.78 -53.04
N SER A 238 1.61 16.19 -52.00
CA SER A 238 0.38 15.37 -51.92
C SER A 238 0.37 13.90 -52.38
N GLU A 239 0.18 13.05 -51.36
CA GLU A 239 -0.77 11.92 -51.22
C GLU A 239 -1.09 11.02 -52.44
N ALA A 240 -0.81 9.71 -52.30
CA ALA A 240 -1.85 8.66 -52.37
C ALA A 240 -1.29 7.24 -52.04
N VAL A 241 -1.83 6.66 -50.97
CA VAL A 241 -2.41 5.31 -50.85
C VAL A 241 -1.69 4.10 -51.48
N GLY A 242 -1.08 3.29 -50.60
CA GLY A 242 -1.37 1.86 -50.38
C GLY A 242 -1.17 0.84 -51.50
N SER A 243 -0.29 -0.15 -51.29
CA SER A 243 -0.69 -1.54 -51.01
C SER A 243 0.53 -2.40 -50.67
N SER A 244 0.28 -3.42 -49.86
CA SER A 244 1.18 -4.50 -49.44
C SER A 244 1.74 -5.33 -50.60
N THR A 245 3.01 -5.72 -50.52
CA THR A 245 3.47 -7.11 -50.78
C THR A 245 4.91 -7.28 -50.34
N GLU A 246 5.17 -8.38 -49.63
CA GLU A 246 6.49 -8.95 -49.39
C GLU A 246 7.17 -9.24 -50.75
N GLU A 247 8.07 -8.37 -51.18
CA GLU A 247 8.97 -8.69 -52.29
C GLU A 247 10.26 -9.29 -51.73
N SER A 248 10.32 -10.61 -51.79
CA SER A 248 11.54 -11.38 -51.72
C SER A 248 12.57 -10.77 -52.66
N LEU A 249 13.62 -10.17 -52.08
CA LEU A 249 14.80 -9.72 -52.81
C LEU A 249 15.36 -10.92 -53.58
N SER A 250 15.16 -10.92 -54.89
CA SER A 250 15.58 -12.00 -55.77
C SER A 250 17.11 -12.04 -55.83
N ALA A 251 17.67 -13.25 -55.81
CA ALA A 251 19.12 -13.47 -55.85
C ALA A 251 19.78 -12.86 -57.10
N ASP A 252 19.03 -12.66 -58.18
CA ASP A 252 19.48 -11.96 -59.38
C ASP A 252 19.71 -10.45 -59.16
N ALA A 253 18.95 -9.79 -58.27
CA ALA A 253 19.20 -8.39 -57.93
C ALA A 253 20.49 -8.22 -57.10
N LEU A 254 20.82 -9.21 -56.27
CA LEU A 254 22.09 -9.26 -55.53
C LEU A 254 23.28 -9.61 -56.43
N ALA A 255 23.08 -10.51 -57.39
CA ALA A 255 24.12 -10.85 -58.37
C ALA A 255 24.45 -9.67 -59.29
N SER A 256 23.45 -8.87 -59.67
CA SER A 256 23.68 -7.65 -60.46
C SER A 256 24.43 -6.56 -59.67
N MET A 257 24.19 -6.43 -58.36
CA MET A 257 24.94 -5.49 -57.50
C MET A 257 26.40 -5.91 -57.24
N LEU A 258 26.71 -7.21 -57.32
CA LEU A 258 28.07 -7.73 -57.18
C LEU A 258 28.84 -7.78 -58.51
N SER A 259 28.14 -7.67 -59.64
CA SER A 259 28.75 -7.75 -60.97
C SER A 259 29.30 -6.41 -61.49
N GLU A 260 28.98 -5.29 -60.82
CA GLU A 260 29.51 -3.95 -61.14
C GLU A 260 30.71 -3.54 -60.26
N ASP A 261 31.41 -4.48 -59.62
CA ASP A 261 32.73 -4.22 -58.99
C ASP A 261 33.87 -4.36 -60.02
N GLY A 262 33.68 -3.72 -61.17
CA GLY A 262 34.68 -3.56 -62.24
C GLY A 262 35.18 -2.13 -62.30
N GLU A 263 36.23 -1.85 -61.51
CA GLU A 263 37.08 -0.64 -61.57
C GLU A 263 36.37 0.72 -61.43
N GLN A 264 36.25 1.21 -60.18
CA GLN A 264 36.32 2.65 -59.91
C GLN A 264 36.65 2.97 -58.45
N SER A 265 37.87 3.50 -58.28
CA SER A 265 38.30 4.50 -57.27
C SER A 265 37.85 4.30 -55.82
N ALA A 266 38.85 4.06 -54.96
CA ALA A 266 38.74 4.10 -53.51
C ALA A 266 38.21 5.46 -52.99
N VAL A 267 36.89 5.62 -52.92
CA VAL A 267 36.24 6.62 -52.09
C VAL A 267 35.98 5.98 -50.74
N GLY A 268 36.90 6.20 -49.81
CA GLY A 268 36.85 5.63 -48.48
C GLY A 268 35.51 5.90 -47.79
N THR A 269 34.84 4.84 -47.35
CA THR A 269 33.64 4.89 -46.52
C THR A 269 33.89 5.82 -45.33
N ARG A 270 33.18 6.95 -45.25
CA ARG A 270 33.32 7.91 -44.14
C ARG A 270 32.38 7.49 -43.02
N TYR A 271 32.95 7.14 -41.87
CA TYR A 271 32.20 6.83 -40.65
C TYR A 271 32.13 8.08 -39.77
N GLN A 272 30.93 8.40 -39.28
CA GLN A 272 30.76 9.35 -38.18
C GLN A 272 30.60 8.52 -36.89
N VAL A 273 31.44 8.80 -35.89
CA VAL A 273 31.40 8.11 -34.60
C VAL A 273 30.90 9.11 -33.55
N GLU A 274 29.68 8.90 -33.06
CA GLU A 274 29.16 9.65 -31.91
C GLU A 274 29.37 8.83 -30.65
N VAL A 275 30.25 9.29 -29.77
CA VAL A 275 30.47 8.69 -28.44
C VAL A 275 29.45 9.30 -27.48
N LYS A 276 28.61 8.47 -26.88
CA LYS A 276 27.59 8.87 -25.90
C LYS A 276 27.81 8.11 -24.59
N GLU A 277 27.48 8.76 -23.47
CA GLU A 277 27.41 8.08 -22.19
C GLU A 277 26.17 7.16 -22.15
N THR A 278 26.35 5.92 -21.72
CA THR A 278 25.26 4.99 -21.44
C THR A 278 24.57 5.35 -20.15
N ALA A 279 23.25 5.16 -20.14
CA ALA A 279 22.39 5.53 -19.01
C ALA A 279 22.26 4.44 -17.93
N ASN A 280 22.84 3.25 -18.15
CA ASN A 280 22.70 2.09 -17.26
C ASN A 280 23.96 1.81 -16.44
N ASP A 281 23.72 1.37 -15.20
CA ASP A 281 24.76 1.09 -14.21
C ASP A 281 25.42 -0.27 -14.45
N SER A 282 26.72 -0.41 -14.15
CA SER A 282 27.44 -1.70 -14.22
C SER A 282 28.45 -1.89 -13.08
N VAL A 283 28.87 -3.13 -12.84
CA VAL A 283 29.90 -3.47 -11.83
C VAL A 283 31.26 -2.88 -12.22
N ARG A 284 31.58 -2.84 -13.51
CA ARG A 284 32.80 -2.20 -14.00
C ARG A 284 32.82 -0.70 -13.69
N GLN A 285 31.71 0.00 -13.95
CA GLN A 285 31.58 1.42 -13.59
C GLN A 285 31.71 1.63 -12.07
N LEU A 286 31.23 0.69 -11.26
CA LEU A 286 31.38 0.75 -9.80
C LEU A 286 32.85 0.61 -9.36
N ARG A 287 33.66 -0.22 -10.05
CA ARG A 287 35.11 -0.31 -9.82
C ARG A 287 35.82 0.98 -10.21
N GLU A 288 35.54 1.49 -11.41
CA GLU A 288 36.11 2.75 -11.91
C GLU A 288 35.79 3.91 -10.94
N LYS A 289 34.60 3.90 -10.33
CA LYS A 289 34.22 4.88 -9.30
C LYS A 289 34.95 4.69 -7.96
N ALA A 290 35.30 3.47 -7.58
CA ALA A 290 36.05 3.19 -6.35
C ALA A 290 37.53 3.63 -6.44
N GLU A 291 38.05 3.74 -7.66
CA GLU A 291 39.41 4.17 -7.97
C GLU A 291 39.48 5.67 -8.32
N ASP A 292 38.44 6.44 -7.99
CA ASP A 292 38.29 7.86 -8.35
C ASP A 292 38.50 8.16 -9.85
N GLN A 293 38.15 7.19 -10.72
CA GLN A 293 38.35 7.22 -12.18
C GLN A 293 39.83 7.30 -12.61
N THR A 294 40.74 7.04 -11.70
CA THR A 294 42.20 7.08 -11.95
C THR A 294 42.69 5.81 -12.64
N GLY A 295 41.95 4.71 -12.50
CA GLY A 295 42.33 3.38 -13.02
C GLY A 295 43.39 2.66 -12.19
N PHE A 296 43.70 3.18 -11.00
CA PHE A 296 44.66 2.61 -10.06
C PHE A 296 44.03 2.48 -8.66
N PRO A 297 44.21 1.34 -7.97
CA PRO A 297 43.70 1.14 -6.61
C PRO A 297 44.36 2.04 -5.56
N ASP A 298 45.63 2.43 -5.77
CA ASP A 298 46.49 3.04 -4.74
C ASP A 298 46.45 4.57 -4.75
N TRP A 299 45.25 5.16 -4.70
CA TRP A 299 45.10 6.62 -4.68
C TRP A 299 45.12 7.22 -3.26
N TYR A 300 44.89 6.41 -2.22
CA TYR A 300 44.84 6.87 -0.83
C TYR A 300 46.25 6.94 -0.22
N THR A 301 46.71 8.16 0.07
CA THR A 301 48.09 8.44 0.51
C THR A 301 48.28 8.58 2.03
N ARG A 302 47.20 8.46 2.83
CA ARG A 302 47.31 8.57 4.29
C ARG A 302 47.70 7.24 4.93
N GLU A 303 48.05 7.29 6.21
CA GLU A 303 48.53 6.12 6.94
C GLU A 303 47.52 4.97 6.89
N SER A 304 47.98 3.82 6.40
CA SER A 304 47.27 2.54 6.36
C SER A 304 48.23 1.43 6.77
N PRO A 305 47.74 0.25 7.23
CA PRO A 305 48.63 -0.86 7.57
C PRO A 305 49.45 -1.30 6.34
N THR A 306 50.76 -1.44 6.52
CA THR A 306 51.66 -2.02 5.51
C THR A 306 51.81 -3.51 5.77
N TYR A 307 51.52 -4.34 4.76
CA TYR A 307 51.71 -5.79 4.86
C TYR A 307 53.01 -6.19 4.17
N SER A 308 54.09 -6.31 4.96
CA SER A 308 55.35 -6.90 4.48
C SER A 308 55.24 -8.42 4.61
N GLY A 309 54.81 -9.08 3.54
CA GLY A 309 54.77 -10.54 3.48
C GLY A 309 56.18 -11.11 3.46
N THR A 310 56.67 -11.63 4.58
CA THR A 310 57.71 -12.67 4.57
C THR A 310 56.98 -14.01 4.39
N SER A 311 56.79 -14.40 3.14
CA SER A 311 56.54 -15.79 2.76
C SER A 311 57.85 -16.45 2.34
#